data_AF-A0A3M2L8L9-F1
#
_entry.id   AF-A0A3M2L8L9-F1
#
_cell.length_a   1.000
_cell.length_b   1.000
_cell.length_c   1.000
_cell.angle_alpha   90.00
_cell.angle_beta   90.00
_cell.angle_gamma   90.00
#
_symmetry.space_group_name_H-M   'P 1'
#
loop_
_entity.id
_entity.type
_entity.pdbx_description
1 polymer ?
#
loop_
_entity_poly.entity_id
_entity_poly.type
_entity_poly.pdbx_seq_one_letter_code
_entity_poly.pdbx_strand_id
1 'polypeptide(L)' 'MDSFADWLRSRDDDELRAVLAARPELVAPVPADLTALAARAATPAAVSRALDRLDAFALAVLAG' A
#
# COMPACT_ATOMS: atom_id res chain seq x y z
N MET A 1 -8.19 -17.46 8.09
CA MET A 1 -7.71 -16.06 8.11
C MET A 1 -7.22 -15.80 6.71
N ASP A 2 -7.89 -14.94 5.96
CA ASP A 2 -7.53 -14.71 4.55
C ASP A 2 -6.19 -13.99 4.46
N SER A 3 -5.36 -14.38 3.50
CA SER A 3 -4.05 -13.76 3.34
C SER A 3 -4.18 -12.32 2.83
N PHE A 4 -3.16 -11.49 3.00
CA PHE A 4 -3.19 -10.14 2.43
C PHE A 4 -3.32 -10.15 0.90
N ALA A 5 -2.81 -11.18 0.23
CA ALA A 5 -3.00 -11.37 -1.21
C ALA A 5 -4.47 -11.69 -1.56
N ASP A 6 -5.18 -12.46 -0.73
CA ASP A 6 -6.61 -12.74 -0.91
C ASP A 6 -7.45 -11.50 -0.66
N TRP A 7 -7.07 -10.70 0.35
CA TRP A 7 -7.67 -9.39 0.57
C TRP A 7 -7.50 -8.50 -0.66
N LEU A 8 -6.29 -8.40 -1.23
CA LEU A 8 -6.05 -7.61 -2.46
C LEU A 8 -6.86 -8.12 -3.67
N ARG A 9 -7.00 -9.44 -3.82
CA ARG A 9 -7.83 -10.03 -4.90
C ARG A 9 -9.30 -9.70 -4.78
N SER A 10 -9.78 -9.45 -3.56
CA SER A 10 -11.18 -9.10 -3.30
C SER A 10 -11.49 -7.60 -3.48
N ARG A 11 -10.48 -6.77 -3.78
CA ARG A 11 -10.64 -5.34 -4.05
C ARG A 11 -10.98 -5.10 -5.52
N ASP A 12 -11.69 -4.01 -5.78
CA ASP A 12 -11.90 -3.54 -7.14
C ASP A 12 -10.67 -2.77 -7.69
N ASP A 13 -10.69 -2.50 -9.00
CA ASP A 13 -9.57 -1.82 -9.68
C ASP A 13 -9.35 -0.38 -9.17
N ASP A 14 -10.41 0.31 -8.74
CA ASP A 14 -10.32 1.69 -8.26
C ASP A 14 -9.73 1.74 -6.84
N GLU A 15 -10.12 0.82 -5.97
CA GLU A 15 -9.52 0.59 -4.65
C GLU A 15 -8.03 0.23 -4.78
N LEU A 16 -7.69 -0.69 -5.69
CA LEU A 16 -6.30 -1.05 -5.96
C LEU A 16 -5.51 0.16 -6.50
N ARG A 17 -6.10 0.90 -7.45
CA ARG A 17 -5.48 2.12 -8.00
C ARG A 17 -5.23 3.15 -6.90
N ALA A 18 -6.18 3.35 -5.98
CA ALA A 18 -6.04 4.27 -4.87
C ALA A 18 -4.87 3.87 -3.95
N VAL A 19 -4.74 2.58 -3.63
CA VAL A 19 -3.61 2.06 -2.83
C VAL A 19 -2.28 2.30 -3.53
N LEU A 20 -2.19 1.99 -4.83
CA LEU A 20 -0.96 2.15 -5.59
C LEU A 20 -0.59 3.62 -5.83
N ALA A 21 -1.59 4.49 -5.99
CA ALA A 21 -1.38 5.94 -6.09
C ALA A 21 -0.86 6.52 -4.76
N ALA A 22 -1.37 6.04 -3.63
CA ALA A 22 -0.89 6.43 -2.31
C ALA A 22 0.49 5.86 -1.99
N ARG A 23 0.84 4.70 -2.58
CA ARG A 23 2.10 3.97 -2.32
C ARG A 23 2.83 3.59 -3.63
N PRO A 24 3.33 4.55 -4.42
CA PRO A 24 3.96 4.29 -5.71
C PRO A 24 5.21 3.40 -5.62
N GLU A 25 5.88 3.37 -4.45
CA GLU A 25 7.02 2.49 -4.17
C GLU A 25 6.67 0.99 -4.26
N LEU A 26 5.39 0.64 -4.12
CA LEU A 26 4.92 -0.73 -4.24
C LEU A 26 4.78 -1.20 -5.69
N VAL A 27 4.95 -0.33 -6.68
CA VAL A 27 4.80 -0.69 -8.10
C VAL A 27 6.13 -0.70 -8.82
N ALA A 28 7.21 -0.17 -8.23
CA ALA A 28 8.52 -0.12 -8.86
C ALA A 28 9.49 -1.14 -8.23
N PRO A 29 10.02 -2.12 -8.98
CA PRO A 29 9.55 -2.59 -10.30
C PRO A 29 8.17 -3.26 -10.22
N VAL A 30 7.51 -3.43 -11.37
CA VAL A 30 6.14 -3.96 -11.45
C VAL A 30 6.12 -5.38 -10.88
N PRO A 31 5.27 -5.68 -9.88
CA PRO A 31 5.17 -7.03 -9.35
C PRO A 31 4.57 -7.95 -10.42
N ALA A 32 5.00 -9.22 -10.42
CA ALA A 32 4.45 -10.21 -11.33
C ALA A 32 2.97 -10.52 -11.05
N ASP A 33 2.54 -10.41 -9.79
CA ASP A 33 1.17 -10.69 -9.34
C ASP A 33 0.83 -10.03 -7.99
N LEU A 34 -0.41 -10.23 -7.54
CA LEU A 34 -0.90 -9.73 -6.24
C LEU A 34 -0.22 -10.38 -5.03
N THR A 35 0.34 -11.59 -5.17
CA THR A 35 1.11 -12.24 -4.11
C THR A 35 2.44 -11.53 -3.89
N ALA A 36 3.16 -11.21 -4.97
CA ALA A 36 4.40 -10.44 -4.94
C ALA A 36 4.16 -9.00 -4.44
N LEU A 37 3.03 -8.39 -4.85
CA LEU A 37 2.61 -7.10 -4.31
C LEU A 37 2.36 -7.17 -2.80
N ALA A 38 1.60 -8.17 -2.35
CA ALA A 38 1.31 -8.38 -0.93
C ALA A 38 2.58 -8.58 -0.09
N ALA A 39 3.49 -9.43 -0.56
CA ALA A 39 4.75 -9.70 0.12
C ALA A 39 5.61 -8.43 0.25
N ARG A 40 5.73 -7.64 -0.82
CA ARG A 40 6.46 -6.37 -0.80
C ARG A 40 5.82 -5.35 0.13
N ALA A 41 4.51 -5.23 0.10
CA ALA A 41 3.76 -4.33 0.96
C ALA A 41 3.83 -4.69 2.46
N ALA A 42 4.11 -5.97 2.77
CA ALA A 42 4.34 -6.47 4.12
C ALA A 42 5.81 -6.35 4.59
N THR A 43 6.73 -5.84 3.75
CA THR A 43 8.12 -5.61 4.18
C THR A 43 8.20 -4.52 5.25
N PRO A 44 9.13 -4.61 6.22
CA PRO A 44 9.28 -3.59 7.26
C PRO A 44 9.48 -2.18 6.72
N ALA A 45 10.24 -2.04 5.63
CA ALA A 45 10.49 -0.74 4.99
C ALA A 45 9.24 -0.14 4.33
N ALA A 46 8.37 -0.98 3.76
CA ALA A 46 7.10 -0.52 3.19
C ALA A 46 6.09 -0.16 4.28
N VAL A 47 6.06 -0.92 5.38
CA VAL A 47 5.21 -0.62 6.54
C VAL A 47 5.64 0.69 7.19
N SER A 48 6.94 0.89 7.43
CA SER A 48 7.48 2.15 8.00
C SER A 48 7.07 3.35 7.16
N ARG A 49 7.30 3.31 5.83
CA ARG A 49 6.90 4.41 4.93
C ARG A 49 5.41 4.69 4.93
N ALA A 50 4.59 3.65 5.12
CA ALA A 50 3.14 3.83 5.19
C ALA A 50 2.72 4.54 6.48
N LEU A 51 3.37 4.24 7.60
CA LEU A 51 3.17 4.92 8.87
C LEU A 51 3.67 6.36 8.80
N ASP A 52 4.88 6.59 8.29
CA ASP A 52 5.44 7.95 8.12
C ASP A 52 4.53 8.84 7.27
N ARG A 53 3.90 8.29 6.23
CA ARG A 53 2.95 9.03 5.37
C ARG A 53 1.64 9.33 6.09
N LEU A 54 1.15 8.41 6.93
CA LEU A 54 -0.04 8.63 7.74
C LEU A 54 0.23 9.73 8.79
N ASP A 55 1.40 9.73 9.40
CA ASP A 55 1.83 10.79 10.32
C ASP A 55 1.96 12.13 9.62
N ALA A 56 2.57 12.16 8.42
CA ALA A 56 2.65 13.38 7.61
C ALA A 56 1.26 13.91 7.22
N PHE A 57 0.30 13.03 6.90
CA PHE A 57 -1.08 13.42 6.64
C PHE A 57 -1.77 13.97 7.89
N ALA A 58 -1.60 13.32 9.04
CA ALA A 58 -2.14 13.78 10.32
C ALA A 58 -1.58 15.17 10.69
N LEU A 59 -0.30 15.41 10.44
CA LEU A 59 0.33 16.74 10.61
C LEU A 59 -0.18 17.76 9.59
N ALA A 60 -0.43 17.36 8.34
CA ALA A 60 -0.97 18.26 7.32
C ALA A 60 -2.39 18.74 7.64
N VAL A 61 -3.23 17.90 8.24
CA VAL A 61 -4.59 18.29 8.69
C VAL A 61 -4.54 19.33 9.81
N LEU A 62 -3.50 19.33 10.66
CA LEU A 62 -3.35 20.32 11.73
C LEU A 62 -2.76 21.66 11.23
N ALA A 63 -2.13 21.65 10.06
CA ALA A 63 -1.49 22.82 9.46
C ALA A 63 -2.40 23.62 8.52
N GLY A 64 -3.61 23.13 8.23
CA GLY A 64 -4.66 23.79 7.43
C GLY A 64 -5.87 24.14 8.28
#